data_AF-A0A9P5HNB1-F1
#
_entry.id   AF-A0A9P5HNB1-F1
#
_cell.length_a   1.000
_cell.length_b   1.000
_cell.length_c   1.000
_cell.angle_alpha   90.00
_cell.angle_beta   90.00
_cell.angle_gamma   90.00
#
_symmetry.space_group_name_H-M   'P 1'
#
loop_
_entity.id
_entity.type
_entity.pdbx_description
1 polymer ?
#
loop_
_entity_poly.entity_id
_entity_poly.type
_entity_poly.pdbx_seq_one_letter_code
_entity_poly.pdbx_strand_id
1 'polypeptide(L)'
;MADNSEMPGCIHMPVPEGLEADADVAAINENPANGHFITSAGPDDGSDGENDEFEPIELAVAIKKRWKNGRTLRVKFINGSDRLKGKVRQYSIIWSQYANIKFKFVDSGDAEIRINTNPNYRDNSRAHWSFVGTDSLTAPPGEPTMNFGMFDENTEDGEFRRVILHEFGHALGCHHEHQSPAAKAIWNEQLVIDAMRKAHGWLPERVRRNILDPYNNADTFNTKLDPKSIMGYTFPASWTKNRVVFSPGNNLSEMDKRFIARIYPGAALDIEFFNTLELRPWNKPEKEASKRQQFSKTYKSPPSLAVGLNWLDLSKNFNIRVKAFADNVTNSSADFHLDTWSDSIIHSAGCTWFRKPSDDKEFQIGKFNTLEDHSWKTPKAKTSHQVKFKHPYQKAPKVVVWLNHLDFAKGKDWRIKATATDITATGFKLNLDSWSDTVVYSAGAAWIAYPADRDGLASGTFSTLDVRPASQPKLLTRGIERFPRGTFKRNPKVLIAFNSIDADCHKNLRVKLGASSVSPRGMRWHINSWADSPLKSAGVSYIAFNS
;
A
#
# COMPACT_ATOMS: atom_id res chain seq x y z
N MET A 1 14.16 19.22 -38.26
CA MET A 1 12.71 19.15 -37.95
C MET A 1 12.47 17.73 -37.45
N ALA A 2 11.89 17.55 -36.27
CA ALA A 2 11.53 16.21 -35.82
C ALA A 2 10.41 15.70 -36.74
N ASP A 3 10.56 14.46 -37.22
CA ASP A 3 9.54 13.78 -38.01
C ASP A 3 8.28 13.61 -37.14
N ASN A 4 7.11 13.90 -37.71
CA ASN A 4 5.83 13.76 -37.02
C ASN A 4 5.49 12.29 -36.71
N SER A 5 6.20 11.33 -37.31
CA SER A 5 5.99 9.88 -37.13
C SER A 5 6.49 9.33 -35.78
N GLU A 6 7.30 10.08 -35.02
CA GLU A 6 7.89 9.63 -33.74
C GLU A 6 7.30 10.33 -32.50
N MET A 7 6.25 11.16 -32.65
CA MET A 7 5.68 11.89 -31.52
C MET A 7 4.83 10.97 -30.61
N PRO A 8 4.99 11.06 -29.28
CA PRO A 8 4.24 10.21 -28.35
C PRO A 8 2.73 10.44 -28.45
N GLY A 9 1.99 9.39 -28.80
CA GLY A 9 0.54 9.41 -28.98
C GLY A 9 -0.25 8.56 -27.97
N CYS A 10 0.35 8.15 -26.85
CA CYS A 10 -0.39 7.57 -25.74
C CYS A 10 -0.93 8.67 -24.82
N ILE A 11 -2.11 8.45 -24.24
CA ILE A 11 -2.69 9.33 -23.21
C ILE A 11 -3.09 8.51 -22.00
N HIS A 12 -2.89 9.10 -20.82
CA HIS A 12 -3.52 8.62 -19.61
C HIS A 12 -5.02 8.95 -19.66
N MET A 13 -5.87 7.93 -19.59
CA MET A 13 -7.31 8.13 -19.50
C MET A 13 -7.69 8.40 -18.04
N PRO A 14 -8.03 9.65 -17.64
CA PRO A 14 -8.48 9.93 -16.29
C PRO A 14 -9.79 9.18 -15.98
N VAL A 15 -9.99 8.87 -14.71
CA VAL A 15 -11.32 8.57 -14.17
C VAL A 15 -12.27 9.71 -14.56
N PRO A 16 -13.49 9.42 -15.03
CA PRO A 16 -14.48 10.45 -15.32
C PRO A 16 -14.75 11.34 -14.09
N GLU A 17 -14.92 12.64 -14.33
CA GLU A 17 -15.18 13.63 -13.27
C GLU A 17 -16.41 13.23 -12.43
N GLY A 18 -16.25 13.20 -11.12
CA GLY A 18 -17.27 12.78 -10.16
C GLY A 18 -17.27 11.29 -9.81
N LEU A 19 -16.43 10.47 -10.45
CA LEU A 19 -16.27 9.03 -10.15
C LEU A 19 -14.98 8.72 -9.38
N GLU A 20 -14.22 9.71 -8.94
CA GLU A 20 -12.92 9.50 -8.26
C GLU A 20 -13.07 8.70 -6.97
N ALA A 21 -14.10 9.00 -6.18
CA ALA A 21 -14.41 8.27 -4.96
C ALA A 21 -14.83 6.82 -5.24
N ASP A 22 -15.56 6.58 -6.34
CA ASP A 22 -15.97 5.23 -6.75
C ASP A 22 -14.78 4.43 -7.30
N ALA A 23 -13.85 5.07 -8.00
CA ALA A 23 -12.59 4.47 -8.44
C ALA A 23 -11.74 4.00 -7.26
N ASP A 24 -11.67 4.82 -6.24
CA ASP A 24 -10.98 4.56 -4.99
C ASP A 24 -11.60 3.38 -4.22
N VAL A 25 -12.93 3.32 -4.17
CA VAL A 25 -13.67 2.19 -3.59
C VAL A 25 -13.46 0.91 -4.42
N ALA A 26 -13.54 1.00 -5.75
CA ALA A 26 -13.34 -0.13 -6.65
C ALA A 26 -11.92 -0.69 -6.55
N ALA A 27 -10.91 0.17 -6.48
CA ALA A 27 -9.51 -0.21 -6.29
C ALA A 27 -9.29 -0.98 -4.98
N ILE A 28 -9.87 -0.50 -3.86
CA ILE A 28 -9.78 -1.19 -2.57
C ILE A 28 -10.56 -2.51 -2.57
N ASN A 29 -11.72 -2.55 -3.23
CA ASN A 29 -12.52 -3.77 -3.36
C ASN A 29 -11.80 -4.86 -4.17
N GLU A 30 -11.15 -4.47 -5.28
CA GLU A 30 -10.38 -5.40 -6.12
C GLU A 30 -9.12 -5.87 -5.41
N ASN A 31 -8.34 -4.94 -4.86
CA ASN A 31 -7.13 -5.25 -4.09
C ASN A 31 -7.09 -4.41 -2.81
N PRO A 32 -7.39 -5.02 -1.65
CA PRO A 32 -7.36 -4.31 -0.38
C PRO A 32 -5.99 -3.74 -0.01
N ALA A 33 -4.90 -4.31 -0.54
CA ALA A 33 -3.55 -3.77 -0.37
C ALA A 33 -3.37 -2.39 -1.04
N ASN A 34 -4.30 -1.98 -1.92
CA ASN A 34 -4.37 -0.63 -2.44
C ASN A 34 -4.66 0.42 -1.36
N GLY A 35 -5.32 -0.01 -0.29
CA GLY A 35 -5.49 0.78 0.91
C GLY A 35 -4.27 0.78 1.83
N HIS A 36 -3.28 -0.09 1.62
CA HIS A 36 -2.17 -0.33 2.54
C HIS A 36 -0.82 0.18 2.01
N PHE A 37 -0.14 1.01 2.81
CA PHE A 37 1.19 1.52 2.52
C PHE A 37 2.21 0.81 3.40
N ILE A 38 2.63 -0.42 3.10
CA ILE A 38 3.97 -0.87 3.48
C ILE A 38 4.76 -1.13 2.20
N THR A 39 5.73 -0.27 1.92
CA THR A 39 6.66 -0.42 0.80
C THR A 39 8.08 -0.34 1.35
N SER A 40 8.82 -1.45 1.31
CA SER A 40 10.28 -1.38 1.38
C SER A 40 10.75 -0.54 0.18
N ALA A 41 11.56 0.50 0.43
CA ALA A 41 12.09 1.30 -0.66
C ALA A 41 13.19 0.54 -1.42
N GLY A 42 13.50 1.02 -2.63
CA GLY A 42 14.48 0.48 -3.57
C GLY A 42 15.95 0.56 -3.12
N PRO A 43 16.89 0.34 -4.06
CA PRO A 43 18.27 0.01 -3.75
C PRO A 43 19.04 1.17 -3.11
N ASP A 44 19.92 0.77 -2.20
CA ASP A 44 21.02 1.53 -1.58
C ASP A 44 21.71 2.44 -2.62
N ASP A 45 21.70 3.75 -2.41
CA ASP A 45 22.30 4.69 -3.35
C ASP A 45 23.79 4.91 -3.13
N GLY A 46 24.39 4.33 -2.07
CA GLY A 46 25.83 4.38 -1.83
C GLY A 46 26.42 5.80 -1.86
N SER A 47 25.61 6.83 -1.58
CA SER A 47 26.07 8.21 -1.58
C SER A 47 26.41 8.67 -0.17
N ASP A 48 27.71 8.83 0.08
CA ASP A 48 28.33 9.32 1.32
C ASP A 48 28.14 10.85 1.50
N GLY A 49 26.97 11.38 1.18
CA GLY A 49 26.65 12.81 1.30
C GLY A 49 26.03 13.15 2.66
N GLU A 50 26.72 13.96 3.47
CA GLU A 50 26.31 14.34 4.83
C GLU A 50 25.03 15.23 4.92
N ASN A 51 24.44 15.67 3.80
CA ASN A 51 23.40 16.72 3.79
C ASN A 51 22.15 16.44 2.92
N ASP A 52 21.70 15.18 2.78
CA ASP A 52 20.40 14.94 2.11
C ASP A 52 19.22 15.20 3.07
N GLU A 53 18.67 16.40 2.96
CA GLU A 53 17.33 16.75 3.44
C GLU A 53 16.32 15.73 2.91
N PHE A 54 15.46 15.20 3.79
CA PHE A 54 14.30 14.42 3.39
C PHE A 54 13.35 15.36 2.63
N GLU A 55 13.54 15.55 1.32
CA GLU A 55 12.72 16.50 0.56
C GLU A 55 11.23 16.10 0.62
N PRO A 56 10.34 17.06 0.96
CA PRO A 56 8.91 16.80 1.10
C PRO A 56 8.23 16.79 -0.28
N ILE A 57 7.55 15.69 -0.61
CA ILE A 57 6.58 15.69 -1.71
C ILE A 57 5.18 15.82 -1.08
N GLU A 58 4.51 16.93 -1.41
CA GLU A 58 3.19 17.33 -0.88
C GLU A 58 2.00 16.64 -1.56
N LEU A 59 0.98 16.39 -0.73
CA LEU A 59 -0.47 16.37 -0.95
C LEU A 59 -1.07 15.77 -2.25
N ALA A 60 -1.48 14.50 -2.18
CA ALA A 60 -2.82 14.02 -2.52
C ALA A 60 -3.01 12.59 -1.93
N VAL A 61 -4.22 12.07 -1.82
CA VAL A 61 -4.45 10.68 -1.42
C VAL A 61 -4.10 9.76 -2.60
N ALA A 62 -3.12 8.87 -2.47
CA ALA A 62 -2.97 7.77 -3.43
C ALA A 62 -3.61 6.52 -2.88
N ILE A 63 -4.78 6.17 -3.40
CA ILE A 63 -5.17 4.76 -3.39
C ILE A 63 -4.39 4.12 -4.54
N LYS A 64 -3.64 3.05 -4.24
CA LYS A 64 -2.91 2.35 -5.31
C LYS A 64 -3.94 1.79 -6.29
N LYS A 65 -3.61 1.69 -7.57
CA LYS A 65 -4.53 1.19 -8.60
C LYS A 65 -4.21 -0.23 -9.01
N ARG A 66 -3.67 -1.06 -8.11
CA ARG A 66 -3.13 -2.39 -8.46
C ARG A 66 -4.21 -3.45 -8.43
N TRP A 67 -4.10 -4.47 -9.28
CA TRP A 67 -4.96 -5.66 -9.21
C TRP A 67 -4.61 -6.54 -8.01
N LYS A 68 -5.49 -7.47 -7.62
CA LYS A 68 -5.14 -8.47 -6.61
C LYS A 68 -4.00 -9.33 -7.13
N ASN A 69 -2.99 -9.60 -6.31
CA ASN A 69 -1.91 -10.49 -6.73
C ASN A 69 -2.48 -11.90 -7.04
N GLY A 70 -2.05 -12.50 -8.15
CA GLY A 70 -2.58 -13.78 -8.68
C GLY A 70 -3.86 -13.65 -9.51
N ARG A 71 -4.36 -12.43 -9.76
CA ARG A 71 -5.63 -12.21 -10.50
C ARG A 71 -5.51 -12.69 -11.95
N THR A 72 -6.59 -13.32 -12.44
CA THR A 72 -6.82 -13.51 -13.88
C THR A 72 -7.75 -12.40 -14.37
N LEU A 73 -7.26 -11.49 -15.22
CA LEU A 73 -8.01 -10.39 -15.82
C LEU A 73 -8.64 -10.85 -17.13
N ARG A 74 -9.93 -10.58 -17.32
CA ARG A 74 -10.60 -10.86 -18.59
C ARG A 74 -10.32 -9.73 -19.57
N VAL A 75 -9.99 -10.11 -20.79
CA VAL A 75 -9.72 -9.18 -21.89
C VAL A 75 -10.72 -9.46 -23.01
N LYS A 76 -11.42 -8.42 -23.45
CA LYS A 76 -12.42 -8.52 -24.52
C LYS A 76 -12.11 -7.49 -25.61
N PHE A 77 -12.19 -7.91 -26.86
CA PHE A 77 -12.16 -6.99 -27.99
C PHE A 77 -13.57 -6.50 -28.30
N ILE A 78 -13.76 -5.20 -28.40
CA ILE A 78 -15.00 -4.60 -28.90
C ILE A 78 -15.05 -4.72 -30.43
N ASN A 79 -13.91 -4.51 -31.08
CA ASN A 79 -13.72 -4.60 -32.52
C ASN A 79 -12.24 -4.93 -32.85
N GLY A 80 -11.90 -4.95 -34.13
CA GLY A 80 -10.52 -5.09 -34.61
C GLY A 80 -10.29 -6.31 -35.51
N SER A 81 -9.26 -6.21 -36.35
CA SER A 81 -8.85 -7.28 -37.26
C SER A 81 -8.21 -8.45 -36.52
N ASP A 82 -8.26 -9.63 -37.10
CA ASP A 82 -7.66 -10.84 -36.48
C ASP A 82 -6.15 -10.72 -36.31
N ARG A 83 -5.47 -10.01 -37.24
CA ARG A 83 -4.04 -9.69 -37.12
C ARG A 83 -3.75 -8.90 -35.85
N LEU A 84 -4.46 -7.80 -35.61
CA LEU A 84 -4.26 -6.97 -34.43
C LEU A 84 -4.61 -7.74 -33.14
N LYS A 85 -5.75 -8.42 -33.13
CA LYS A 85 -6.13 -9.25 -31.97
C LYS A 85 -5.07 -10.32 -31.68
N GLY A 86 -4.46 -10.91 -32.71
CA GLY A 86 -3.35 -11.84 -32.61
C GLY A 86 -2.12 -11.22 -31.95
N LYS A 87 -1.69 -10.04 -32.40
CA LYS A 87 -0.55 -9.30 -31.83
C LYS A 87 -0.78 -8.87 -30.38
N VAL A 88 -1.98 -8.41 -30.05
CA VAL A 88 -2.34 -8.07 -28.67
C VAL A 88 -2.23 -9.30 -27.75
N ARG A 89 -2.75 -10.46 -28.16
CA ARG A 89 -2.60 -11.71 -27.40
C ARG A 89 -1.13 -12.10 -27.25
N GLN A 90 -0.34 -11.95 -28.30
CA GLN A 90 1.06 -12.32 -28.31
C GLN A 90 1.91 -11.49 -27.34
N TYR A 91 1.73 -10.17 -27.30
CA TYR A 91 2.62 -9.29 -26.54
C TYR A 91 2.12 -8.97 -25.13
N SER A 92 0.80 -8.91 -24.89
CA SER A 92 0.25 -8.65 -23.54
C SER A 92 0.70 -9.67 -22.49
N ILE A 93 0.77 -10.95 -22.87
CA ILE A 93 1.14 -12.05 -21.96
C ILE A 93 2.60 -12.01 -21.51
N ILE A 94 3.46 -11.19 -22.12
CA ILE A 94 4.87 -11.05 -21.71
C ILE A 94 4.94 -10.53 -20.27
N TRP A 95 4.04 -9.62 -19.88
CA TRP A 95 3.95 -9.16 -18.49
C TRP A 95 3.71 -10.29 -17.50
N SER A 96 2.89 -11.29 -17.86
CA SER A 96 2.58 -12.46 -17.02
C SER A 96 3.77 -13.40 -16.77
N GLN A 97 4.90 -13.22 -17.47
CA GLN A 97 6.14 -13.95 -17.18
C GLN A 97 6.86 -13.43 -15.94
N TYR A 98 6.60 -12.17 -15.56
CA TYR A 98 7.26 -11.47 -14.45
C TYR A 98 6.28 -11.07 -13.35
N ALA A 99 5.05 -10.74 -13.73
CA ALA A 99 3.95 -10.40 -12.85
C ALA A 99 3.07 -11.62 -12.61
N ASN A 100 2.69 -11.88 -11.37
CA ASN A 100 1.67 -12.86 -11.03
C ASN A 100 0.25 -12.31 -11.31
N ILE A 101 0.01 -12.00 -12.59
CA ILE A 101 -1.28 -11.60 -13.17
C ILE A 101 -1.42 -12.37 -14.48
N LYS A 102 -2.61 -12.90 -14.77
CA LYS A 102 -2.91 -13.64 -16.00
C LYS A 102 -3.92 -12.89 -16.84
N PHE A 103 -3.82 -12.98 -18.16
CA PHE A 103 -4.84 -12.46 -19.07
C PHE A 103 -5.64 -13.60 -19.68
N LYS A 104 -6.98 -13.54 -19.57
CA LYS A 104 -7.91 -14.47 -20.18
C LYS A 104 -8.74 -13.75 -21.23
N PHE A 105 -8.52 -14.06 -22.49
CA PHE A 105 -9.32 -13.49 -23.58
C PHE A 105 -10.70 -14.16 -23.62
N VAL A 106 -11.76 -13.35 -23.70
CA VAL A 106 -13.16 -13.80 -23.71
C VAL A 106 -13.92 -13.19 -24.87
N ASP A 107 -14.83 -13.95 -25.46
CA ASP A 107 -15.64 -13.50 -26.61
C ASP A 107 -17.03 -12.97 -26.19
N SER A 108 -17.49 -13.32 -24.99
CA SER A 108 -18.79 -12.92 -24.45
C SER A 108 -18.73 -12.57 -22.96
N GLY A 109 -19.79 -11.94 -22.46
CA GLY A 109 -19.84 -11.39 -21.10
C GLY A 109 -19.06 -10.09 -20.93
N ASP A 110 -18.97 -9.64 -19.68
CA ASP A 110 -18.19 -8.46 -19.29
C ASP A 110 -16.72 -8.80 -19.01
N ALA A 111 -15.86 -7.80 -19.11
CA ALA A 111 -14.41 -7.91 -18.96
C ALA A 111 -13.81 -6.66 -18.31
N GLU A 112 -12.76 -6.85 -17.50
CA GLU A 112 -12.04 -5.75 -16.85
C GLU A 112 -11.25 -4.90 -17.87
N ILE A 113 -10.72 -5.53 -18.92
CA ILE A 113 -10.03 -4.88 -20.03
C ILE A 113 -10.87 -5.03 -21.31
N ARG A 114 -11.33 -3.91 -21.88
CA ARG A 114 -12.18 -3.85 -23.07
C ARG A 114 -11.50 -3.00 -24.13
N ILE A 115 -11.04 -3.64 -25.20
CA ILE A 115 -10.15 -3.04 -26.19
C ILE A 115 -10.96 -2.53 -27.38
N ASN A 116 -10.89 -1.21 -27.61
CA ASN A 116 -11.30 -0.60 -28.86
C ASN A 116 -10.09 -0.45 -29.81
N THR A 117 -10.36 -0.58 -31.10
CA THR A 117 -9.40 -0.42 -32.19
C THR A 117 -9.97 0.44 -33.32
N ASN A 118 -11.20 0.95 -33.17
CA ASN A 118 -11.80 1.89 -34.11
C ASN A 118 -11.08 3.26 -33.98
N PRO A 119 -10.38 3.74 -35.02
CA PRO A 119 -9.64 5.00 -34.98
C PRO A 119 -10.54 6.23 -34.81
N ASN A 120 -11.83 6.09 -35.09
CA ASN A 120 -12.83 7.16 -35.00
C ASN A 120 -13.66 7.11 -33.70
N TYR A 121 -13.19 6.37 -32.69
CA TYR A 121 -13.86 6.32 -31.39
C TYR A 121 -13.58 7.60 -30.58
N ARG A 122 -14.65 8.29 -30.13
CA ARG A 122 -14.66 9.60 -29.45
C ARG A 122 -14.05 10.74 -30.28
N ASP A 123 -13.28 11.64 -29.69
CA ASP A 123 -12.76 12.94 -30.20
C ASP A 123 -11.85 12.83 -31.45
N ASN A 124 -11.88 11.71 -32.18
CA ASN A 124 -11.01 11.36 -33.30
C ASN A 124 -9.52 11.55 -32.97
N SER A 125 -9.13 11.47 -31.69
CA SER A 125 -7.73 11.69 -31.30
C SER A 125 -6.78 10.62 -31.83
N ARG A 126 -7.30 9.49 -32.35
CA ARG A 126 -6.56 8.31 -32.82
C ARG A 126 -5.54 7.77 -31.79
N ALA A 127 -5.53 8.27 -30.55
CA ALA A 127 -4.49 8.02 -29.57
C ALA A 127 -4.53 6.58 -29.04
N HIS A 128 -3.39 6.07 -28.60
CA HIS A 128 -3.35 4.88 -27.74
C HIS A 128 -3.69 5.28 -26.30
N TRP A 129 -4.40 4.44 -25.55
CA TRP A 129 -4.61 4.68 -24.13
C TRP A 129 -5.09 3.45 -23.39
N SER A 130 -4.91 3.49 -22.08
CA SER A 130 -5.54 2.59 -21.13
C SER A 130 -5.90 3.36 -19.86
N PHE A 131 -6.94 2.91 -19.17
CA PHE A 131 -7.06 3.24 -17.74
C PHE A 131 -5.88 2.63 -16.97
N VAL A 132 -5.50 3.29 -15.87
CA VAL A 132 -4.44 2.78 -14.99
C VAL A 132 -5.01 1.78 -14.00
N GLY A 133 -4.62 0.52 -14.19
CA GLY A 133 -4.96 -0.57 -13.29
C GLY A 133 -6.46 -0.68 -13.02
N THR A 134 -6.84 -0.65 -11.74
CA THR A 134 -8.23 -0.82 -11.29
C THR A 134 -9.16 0.33 -11.65
N ASP A 135 -8.67 1.47 -12.14
CA ASP A 135 -9.55 2.54 -12.63
C ASP A 135 -10.41 2.06 -13.81
N SER A 136 -10.00 0.99 -14.51
CA SER A 136 -10.81 0.35 -15.55
C SER A 136 -12.17 -0.15 -15.05
N LEU A 137 -12.32 -0.40 -13.75
CA LEU A 137 -13.56 -0.85 -13.11
C LEU A 137 -14.62 0.25 -13.01
N THR A 138 -14.24 1.52 -13.22
CA THR A 138 -15.18 2.65 -13.23
C THR A 138 -15.84 2.89 -14.58
N ALA A 139 -15.28 2.34 -15.64
CA ALA A 139 -15.78 2.54 -16.98
C ALA A 139 -17.14 1.84 -17.15
N PRO A 140 -18.17 2.52 -17.71
CA PRO A 140 -19.49 1.94 -17.90
C PRO A 140 -19.46 0.61 -18.68
N PRO A 141 -20.43 -0.29 -18.44
CA PRO A 141 -20.54 -1.54 -19.18
C PRO A 141 -20.56 -1.31 -20.69
N GLY A 142 -19.73 -2.05 -21.43
CA GLY A 142 -19.64 -1.95 -22.90
C GLY A 142 -18.70 -0.84 -23.42
N GLU A 143 -18.36 0.17 -22.62
CA GLU A 143 -17.40 1.20 -23.00
C GLU A 143 -15.96 0.66 -22.93
N PRO A 144 -15.06 1.00 -23.87
CA PRO A 144 -13.66 0.57 -23.83
C PRO A 144 -12.95 1.06 -22.56
N THR A 145 -12.02 0.23 -22.10
CA THR A 145 -11.06 0.58 -21.04
C THR A 145 -9.63 0.66 -21.54
N MET A 146 -9.42 0.33 -22.81
CA MET A 146 -8.17 0.47 -23.54
C MET A 146 -8.46 0.74 -25.02
N ASN A 147 -7.59 1.49 -25.68
CA ASN A 147 -7.72 1.84 -27.08
C ASN A 147 -6.39 1.74 -27.83
N PHE A 148 -6.46 1.18 -29.03
CA PHE A 148 -5.38 1.24 -30.01
C PHE A 148 -5.85 1.96 -31.27
N GLY A 149 -5.64 3.28 -31.34
CA GLY A 149 -6.20 4.11 -32.42
C GLY A 149 -5.30 4.38 -33.63
N MET A 150 -3.99 4.13 -33.55
CA MET A 150 -3.04 4.42 -34.65
C MET A 150 -2.52 3.18 -35.39
N PHE A 151 -2.89 1.97 -34.97
CA PHE A 151 -2.46 0.76 -35.67
C PHE A 151 -3.17 0.59 -37.01
N ASP A 152 -2.42 0.17 -38.01
CA ASP A 152 -2.89 -0.15 -39.35
C ASP A 152 -2.26 -1.44 -39.89
N GLU A 153 -2.56 -1.76 -41.16
CA GLU A 153 -2.03 -2.97 -41.80
C GLU A 153 -0.52 -2.94 -42.04
N ASN A 154 0.11 -1.76 -42.07
CA ASN A 154 1.53 -1.60 -42.33
C ASN A 154 2.37 -1.47 -41.05
N THR A 155 1.72 -1.41 -39.89
CA THR A 155 2.40 -1.33 -38.59
C THR A 155 3.36 -2.51 -38.41
N GLU A 156 4.61 -2.20 -38.07
CA GLU A 156 5.67 -3.17 -37.84
C GLU A 156 5.53 -3.88 -36.49
N ASP A 157 6.05 -5.11 -36.41
CA ASP A 157 6.01 -5.93 -35.19
C ASP A 157 6.70 -5.25 -33.98
N GLY A 158 7.77 -4.49 -34.22
CA GLY A 158 8.45 -3.74 -33.18
C GLY A 158 7.55 -2.69 -32.53
N GLU A 159 6.76 -1.99 -33.34
CA GLU A 159 5.84 -0.95 -32.89
C GLU A 159 4.61 -1.55 -32.20
N PHE A 160 4.04 -2.63 -32.74
CA PHE A 160 3.00 -3.41 -32.05
C PHE A 160 3.47 -3.82 -30.66
N ARG A 161 4.67 -4.40 -30.57
CA ARG A 161 5.23 -4.86 -29.30
C ARG A 161 5.41 -3.71 -28.32
N ARG A 162 6.01 -2.59 -28.76
CA ARG A 162 6.26 -1.42 -27.92
C ARG A 162 4.97 -0.88 -27.32
N VAL A 163 4.00 -0.56 -28.17
CA VAL A 163 2.74 0.07 -27.77
C VAL A 163 1.86 -0.90 -26.97
N ILE A 164 1.75 -2.17 -27.37
CA ILE A 164 0.94 -3.15 -26.62
C ILE A 164 1.52 -3.37 -25.22
N LEU A 165 2.84 -3.51 -25.08
CA LEU A 165 3.46 -3.64 -23.76
C LEU A 165 3.24 -2.40 -22.90
N HIS A 166 3.32 -1.22 -23.49
CA HIS A 166 3.09 0.07 -22.80
C HIS A 166 1.66 0.18 -22.27
N GLU A 167 0.65 -0.02 -23.12
CA GLU A 167 -0.76 0.07 -22.70
C GLU A 167 -1.13 -1.00 -21.68
N PHE A 168 -0.61 -2.22 -21.82
CA PHE A 168 -0.80 -3.25 -20.80
C PHE A 168 -0.01 -2.96 -19.51
N GLY A 169 1.05 -2.18 -19.56
CA GLY A 169 1.72 -1.64 -18.37
C GLY A 169 0.81 -0.69 -17.59
N HIS A 170 0.13 0.23 -18.27
CA HIS A 170 -0.93 1.05 -17.68
C HIS A 170 -2.06 0.21 -17.11
N ALA A 171 -2.56 -0.76 -17.87
CA ALA A 171 -3.60 -1.68 -17.39
C ALA A 171 -3.16 -2.47 -16.15
N LEU A 172 -1.88 -2.59 -15.84
CA LEU A 172 -1.35 -3.22 -14.62
C LEU A 172 -1.08 -2.24 -13.47
N GLY A 173 -1.33 -0.94 -13.66
CA GLY A 173 -1.14 0.11 -12.67
C GLY A 173 0.17 0.89 -12.81
N CYS A 174 0.90 0.75 -13.92
CA CYS A 174 2.12 1.53 -14.16
C CYS A 174 1.79 2.91 -14.70
N HIS A 175 2.60 3.90 -14.33
CA HIS A 175 2.55 5.25 -14.88
C HIS A 175 3.76 5.52 -15.80
N HIS A 176 3.77 6.62 -16.55
CA HIS A 176 4.89 6.95 -17.43
C HIS A 176 6.19 7.26 -16.69
N GLU A 177 7.30 6.76 -17.21
CA GLU A 177 8.60 6.93 -16.56
C GLU A 177 9.09 8.40 -16.57
N HIS A 178 8.74 9.18 -17.60
CA HIS A 178 9.16 10.61 -17.71
C HIS A 178 8.45 11.55 -16.73
N GLN A 179 7.28 11.17 -16.23
CA GLN A 179 6.53 11.91 -15.21
C GLN A 179 6.91 11.47 -13.79
N SER A 180 7.88 10.55 -13.64
CA SER A 180 8.48 10.21 -12.35
C SER A 180 9.20 11.42 -11.76
N PRO A 181 9.02 11.75 -10.46
CA PRO A 181 9.83 12.76 -9.78
C PRO A 181 11.33 12.48 -9.86
N ALA A 182 11.75 11.21 -10.00
CA ALA A 182 13.16 10.83 -10.17
C ALA A 182 13.74 11.26 -11.52
N ALA A 183 12.91 11.58 -12.52
CA ALA A 183 13.35 12.02 -13.83
C ALA A 183 14.05 13.39 -13.78
N LYS A 184 13.68 14.25 -12.81
CA LYS A 184 14.18 15.62 -12.65
C LYS A 184 14.23 16.42 -13.97
N ALA A 185 13.34 16.12 -14.91
CA ALA A 185 13.32 16.73 -16.23
C ALA A 185 12.84 18.18 -16.10
N ILE A 186 13.64 19.13 -16.61
CA ILE A 186 13.24 20.55 -16.66
C ILE A 186 12.68 20.80 -18.06
N TRP A 187 11.37 20.70 -18.22
CA TRP A 187 10.72 20.83 -19.52
C TRP A 187 10.85 22.24 -20.11
N ASN A 188 11.01 22.31 -21.43
CA ASN A 188 10.70 23.51 -22.19
C ASN A 188 9.21 23.49 -22.53
N GLU A 189 8.36 23.84 -21.55
CA GLU A 189 6.91 23.66 -21.61
C GLU A 189 6.28 24.21 -22.89
N GLN A 190 6.64 25.43 -23.29
CA GLN A 190 6.07 26.06 -24.48
C GLN A 190 6.40 25.27 -25.75
N LEU A 191 7.65 24.82 -25.88
CA LEU A 191 8.08 24.00 -27.02
C LEU A 191 7.31 22.68 -27.08
N VAL A 192 7.11 22.02 -25.94
CA VAL A 192 6.37 20.75 -25.85
C VAL A 192 4.90 20.95 -26.18
N ILE A 193 4.26 22.00 -25.65
CA ILE A 193 2.87 22.36 -25.93
C ILE A 193 2.68 22.63 -27.43
N ASP A 194 3.55 23.43 -28.04
CA ASP A 194 3.46 23.77 -29.46
C ASP A 194 3.69 22.55 -30.36
N ALA A 195 4.65 21.68 -30.00
CA ALA A 195 4.89 20.44 -30.72
C ALA A 195 3.68 19.50 -30.67
N MET A 196 3.11 19.26 -29.49
CA MET A 196 1.95 18.39 -29.29
C MET A 196 0.68 18.94 -29.92
N ARG A 197 0.48 20.26 -29.89
CA ARG A 197 -0.61 20.93 -30.61
C ARG A 197 -0.46 20.71 -32.12
N LYS A 198 0.75 20.84 -32.66
CA LYS A 198 0.99 20.68 -34.10
C LYS A 198 0.81 19.23 -34.58
N ALA A 199 1.27 18.25 -33.81
CA ALA A 199 1.16 16.84 -34.21
C ALA A 199 -0.22 16.24 -33.96
N HIS A 200 -0.84 16.53 -32.81
CA HIS A 200 -2.01 15.80 -32.33
C HIS A 200 -3.21 16.71 -32.01
N GLY A 201 -3.07 18.03 -32.16
CA GLY A 201 -4.13 18.98 -31.80
C GLY A 201 -4.38 19.09 -30.30
N TRP A 202 -3.44 18.64 -29.46
CA TRP A 202 -3.65 18.63 -28.00
C TRP A 202 -3.71 20.06 -27.44
N LEU A 203 -4.70 20.27 -26.56
CA LEU A 203 -4.81 21.47 -25.75
C LEU A 203 -3.73 21.48 -24.66
N PRO A 204 -3.27 22.66 -24.20
CA PRO A 204 -2.22 22.78 -23.18
C PRO A 204 -2.47 21.93 -21.93
N GLU A 205 -3.72 21.83 -21.48
CA GLU A 205 -4.13 21.06 -20.29
C GLU A 205 -3.88 19.56 -20.49
N ARG A 206 -4.10 19.06 -21.71
CA ARG A 206 -3.84 17.66 -22.08
C ARG A 206 -2.33 17.40 -22.14
N VAL A 207 -1.55 18.35 -22.66
CA VAL A 207 -0.08 18.23 -22.69
C VAL A 207 0.49 18.22 -21.27
N ARG A 208 0.02 19.11 -20.40
CA ARG A 208 0.45 19.16 -19.00
C ARG A 208 0.22 17.83 -18.29
N ARG A 209 -1.01 17.32 -18.34
CA ARG A 209 -1.39 16.07 -17.67
C ARG A 209 -0.62 14.82 -18.13
N ASN A 210 -0.24 14.75 -19.41
CA ASN A 210 0.33 13.53 -20.00
C ASN A 210 1.86 13.58 -20.18
N ILE A 211 2.46 14.77 -20.11
CA ILE A 211 3.89 14.95 -20.38
C ILE A 211 4.58 15.77 -19.30
N LEU A 212 4.04 16.94 -18.95
CA LEU A 212 4.78 17.93 -18.16
C LEU A 212 4.64 17.70 -16.65
N ASP A 213 3.43 17.40 -16.19
CA ASP A 213 3.11 17.35 -14.77
C ASP A 213 3.61 16.02 -14.18
N PRO A 214 4.44 16.03 -13.14
CA PRO A 214 4.79 14.80 -12.44
C PRO A 214 3.56 14.23 -11.74
N TYR A 215 3.47 12.90 -11.62
CA TYR A 215 2.34 12.31 -10.89
C TYR A 215 2.42 12.61 -9.40
N ASN A 216 1.30 13.04 -8.82
CA ASN A 216 1.13 13.16 -7.38
C ASN A 216 0.88 11.77 -6.77
N ASN A 217 1.93 11.06 -6.34
CA ASN A 217 2.02 10.29 -5.07
C ASN A 217 2.98 9.08 -5.06
N ALA A 218 3.62 8.94 -3.89
CA ALA A 218 4.03 7.78 -3.06
C ALA A 218 4.51 6.42 -3.64
N ASP A 219 4.23 6.06 -4.89
CA ASP A 219 4.55 4.74 -5.46
C ASP A 219 5.76 4.77 -6.43
N THR A 220 6.69 5.70 -6.24
CA THR A 220 8.02 5.57 -6.86
C THR A 220 8.89 4.62 -6.04
N PHE A 221 8.83 3.32 -6.37
CA PHE A 221 9.89 2.38 -5.94
C PHE A 221 11.24 2.68 -6.62
N ASN A 222 11.19 3.42 -7.73
CA ASN A 222 12.34 3.84 -8.49
C ASN A 222 12.81 5.19 -7.96
N THR A 223 13.85 5.14 -7.12
CA THR A 223 14.67 6.32 -6.75
C THR A 223 15.57 6.78 -7.92
N LYS A 224 15.62 6.00 -9.01
CA LYS A 224 16.40 6.27 -10.22
C LYS A 224 15.53 6.13 -11.46
N LEU A 225 15.64 7.10 -12.36
CA LEU A 225 15.05 7.06 -13.69
C LEU A 225 15.55 5.84 -14.48
N ASP A 226 14.67 5.15 -15.19
CA ASP A 226 15.02 4.17 -16.23
C ASP A 226 14.79 4.74 -17.64
N PRO A 227 15.83 5.26 -18.33
CA PRO A 227 15.68 5.83 -19.67
C PRO A 227 15.21 4.83 -20.74
N LYS A 228 15.25 3.51 -20.44
CA LYS A 228 14.87 2.42 -21.34
C LYS A 228 13.53 1.77 -20.97
N SER A 229 12.87 2.24 -19.91
CA SER A 229 11.59 1.68 -19.48
C SER A 229 10.59 1.68 -20.62
N ILE A 230 9.84 0.60 -20.78
CA ILE A 230 8.74 0.53 -21.74
C ILE A 230 7.68 1.62 -21.48
N MET A 231 7.61 2.14 -20.25
CA MET A 231 6.68 3.19 -19.82
C MET A 231 7.19 4.61 -20.13
N GLY A 232 8.39 4.76 -20.71
CA GLY A 232 8.89 6.05 -21.16
C GLY A 232 8.37 6.42 -22.56
N TYR A 233 8.39 7.72 -22.87
CA TYR A 233 8.29 8.23 -24.23
C TYR A 233 9.64 8.66 -24.76
N THR A 234 9.82 8.62 -26.08
CA THR A 234 10.99 9.25 -26.69
C THR A 234 10.77 10.74 -26.77
N PHE A 235 11.69 11.52 -26.21
CA PHE A 235 11.69 12.97 -26.35
C PHE A 235 13.03 13.47 -26.89
N PRO A 236 13.04 14.40 -27.86
CA PRO A 236 14.27 15.06 -28.27
C PRO A 236 14.94 15.78 -27.09
N ALA A 237 16.27 15.69 -26.99
CA ALA A 237 17.04 16.39 -25.95
C ALA A 237 16.76 17.91 -25.89
N SER A 238 16.35 18.52 -27.01
CA SER A 238 15.97 19.92 -27.10
C SER A 238 14.67 20.28 -26.35
N TRP A 239 13.87 19.29 -25.95
CA TRP A 239 12.61 19.51 -25.23
C TRP A 239 12.80 19.64 -23.72
N THR A 240 14.00 19.31 -23.21
CA THR A 240 14.38 19.51 -21.81
C THR A 240 15.55 20.48 -21.71
N LYS A 241 15.48 21.44 -20.79
CA LYS A 241 16.54 22.45 -20.56
C LYS A 241 17.82 21.81 -20.00
N ASN A 242 17.68 20.72 -19.26
CA ASN A 242 18.79 19.94 -18.70
C ASN A 242 19.19 18.72 -19.56
N ARG A 243 18.71 18.63 -20.80
CA ARG A 243 19.06 17.59 -21.79
C ARG A 243 18.88 16.14 -21.31
N VAL A 244 17.90 15.90 -20.44
CA VAL A 244 17.46 14.53 -20.12
C VAL A 244 16.89 13.89 -21.38
N VAL A 245 17.36 12.68 -21.67
CA VAL A 245 16.93 11.88 -22.83
C VAL A 245 16.19 10.65 -22.34
N PHE A 246 15.06 10.39 -22.98
CA PHE A 246 14.27 9.18 -22.79
C PHE A 246 14.27 8.45 -24.13
N SER A 247 14.61 7.16 -24.13
CA SER A 247 14.73 6.36 -25.35
C SER A 247 14.26 4.93 -25.05
N PRO A 248 12.95 4.73 -24.82
CA PRO A 248 12.38 3.41 -24.59
C PRO A 248 12.74 2.45 -25.73
N GLY A 249 13.06 1.21 -25.39
CA GLY A 249 13.17 0.14 -26.37
C GLY A 249 11.81 -0.50 -26.69
N ASN A 250 11.78 -1.49 -27.58
CA ASN A 250 10.57 -2.24 -27.91
C ASN A 250 10.36 -3.47 -26.99
N ASN A 251 11.01 -3.48 -25.82
CA ASN A 251 11.02 -4.60 -24.87
C ASN A 251 10.92 -4.06 -23.44
N LEU A 252 10.40 -4.87 -22.51
CA LEU A 252 10.50 -4.58 -21.08
C LEU A 252 11.99 -4.50 -20.66
N SER A 253 12.34 -3.42 -19.97
CA SER A 253 13.67 -3.26 -19.36
C SER A 253 13.85 -4.24 -18.18
N GLU A 254 15.09 -4.40 -17.71
CA GLU A 254 15.33 -5.16 -16.47
C GLU A 254 14.72 -4.48 -15.24
N MET A 255 14.57 -3.15 -15.25
CA MET A 255 13.90 -2.42 -14.18
C MET A 255 12.39 -2.62 -14.25
N ASP A 256 11.77 -2.63 -15.43
CA ASP A 256 10.34 -2.93 -15.61
C ASP A 256 10.00 -4.33 -15.05
N LYS A 257 10.80 -5.34 -15.41
CA LYS A 257 10.62 -6.73 -14.95
C LYS A 257 10.74 -6.85 -13.43
N ARG A 258 11.76 -6.23 -12.83
CA ARG A 258 11.98 -6.25 -11.38
C ARG A 258 10.91 -5.48 -10.63
N PHE A 259 10.50 -4.33 -11.17
CA PHE A 259 9.42 -3.52 -10.61
C PHE A 259 8.14 -4.36 -10.56
N ILE A 260 7.69 -4.87 -11.69
CA ILE A 260 6.40 -5.57 -11.76
C ILE A 260 6.38 -6.87 -10.97
N ALA A 261 7.51 -7.58 -10.87
CA ALA A 261 7.63 -8.78 -10.02
C ALA A 261 7.52 -8.47 -8.52
N ARG A 262 7.86 -7.24 -8.09
CA ARG A 262 7.62 -6.77 -6.72
C ARG A 262 6.18 -6.35 -6.50
N ILE A 263 5.55 -5.76 -7.52
CA ILE A 263 4.14 -5.38 -7.47
C ILE A 263 3.26 -6.64 -7.42
N TYR A 264 3.60 -7.66 -8.21
CA TYR A 264 2.85 -8.90 -8.37
C TYR A 264 3.77 -10.14 -8.21
N PRO A 265 4.17 -10.51 -6.99
CA PRO A 265 5.12 -11.61 -6.76
C PRO A 265 4.53 -12.99 -7.05
N GLY A 266 5.34 -13.87 -7.67
CA GLY A 266 4.97 -15.25 -8.06
C GLY A 266 4.93 -16.27 -6.90
N ALA A 267 5.65 -16.01 -5.81
CA ALA A 267 5.55 -16.76 -4.55
C ALA A 267 4.75 -15.94 -3.53
N ALA A 268 4.04 -16.62 -2.62
CA ALA A 268 3.47 -15.96 -1.45
C ALA A 268 4.61 -15.27 -0.69
N LEU A 269 4.68 -13.94 -0.80
CA LEU A 269 5.55 -13.19 0.08
C LEU A 269 5.09 -13.49 1.51
N ASP A 270 6.06 -13.76 2.36
CA ASP A 270 5.86 -13.89 3.80
C ASP A 270 5.66 -12.48 4.39
N ILE A 271 4.48 -11.94 4.10
CA ILE A 271 4.02 -10.65 4.57
C ILE A 271 3.34 -10.93 5.91
N GLU A 272 3.87 -10.36 6.99
CA GLU A 272 3.26 -10.46 8.32
C GLU A 272 2.06 -9.51 8.43
N PHE A 273 1.07 -9.73 7.58
CA PHE A 273 -0.15 -8.96 7.53
C PHE A 273 -1.33 -9.81 7.06
N PHE A 274 -2.49 -9.57 7.64
CA PHE A 274 -3.77 -10.12 7.19
C PHE A 274 -4.82 -9.02 7.28
N ASN A 275 -5.67 -8.91 6.26
CA ASN A 275 -6.83 -8.03 6.25
C ASN A 275 -8.11 -8.80 5.91
N THR A 276 -9.20 -8.49 6.60
CA THR A 276 -10.48 -9.16 6.39
C THR A 276 -11.06 -8.95 4.99
N LEU A 277 -10.61 -7.90 4.29
CA LEU A 277 -10.97 -7.62 2.91
C LEU A 277 -10.40 -8.64 1.91
N GLU A 278 -9.40 -9.43 2.31
CA GLU A 278 -8.87 -10.51 1.47
C GLU A 278 -9.87 -11.64 1.26
N LEU A 279 -10.83 -11.78 2.19
CA LEU A 279 -11.84 -12.83 2.23
C LEU A 279 -13.19 -12.36 1.68
N ARG A 280 -13.54 -11.09 1.89
CA ARG A 280 -14.88 -10.55 1.58
C ARG A 280 -14.85 -9.02 1.45
N PRO A 281 -15.75 -8.41 0.65
CA PRO A 281 -15.83 -6.95 0.53
C PRO A 281 -16.35 -6.28 1.82
N TRP A 282 -16.05 -4.99 2.01
CA TRP A 282 -16.35 -4.26 3.24
C TRP A 282 -17.85 -4.12 3.57
N ASN A 283 -18.68 -4.13 2.52
CA ASN A 283 -20.13 -3.98 2.60
C ASN A 283 -20.87 -5.30 2.88
N LYS A 284 -20.12 -6.41 3.02
CA LYS A 284 -20.63 -7.70 3.49
C LYS A 284 -19.88 -8.10 4.77
N PRO A 285 -20.10 -7.37 5.87
CA PRO A 285 -19.40 -7.64 7.12
C PRO A 285 -19.82 -9.01 7.67
N GLU A 286 -18.85 -9.74 8.23
CA GLU A 286 -19.07 -10.99 8.95
C GLU A 286 -18.36 -10.93 10.30
N LYS A 287 -18.86 -11.72 11.26
CA LYS A 287 -18.34 -11.71 12.63
C LYS A 287 -16.93 -12.27 12.74
N GLU A 288 -16.62 -13.28 11.93
CA GLU A 288 -15.35 -13.99 11.99
C GLU A 288 -14.63 -13.82 10.64
N ALA A 289 -13.32 -13.71 10.69
CA ALA A 289 -12.49 -13.67 9.49
C ALA A 289 -11.15 -14.33 9.80
N SER A 290 -10.89 -15.47 9.17
CA SER A 290 -9.68 -16.24 9.39
C SER A 290 -8.96 -16.57 8.08
N LYS A 291 -7.63 -16.52 8.11
CA LYS A 291 -6.79 -16.90 6.98
C LYS A 291 -5.59 -17.70 7.46
N ARG A 292 -5.40 -18.89 6.87
CA ARG A 292 -4.15 -19.65 7.01
C ARG A 292 -3.03 -18.96 6.25
N GLN A 293 -1.99 -18.56 6.96
CA GLN A 293 -0.79 -17.98 6.38
C GLN A 293 0.40 -18.93 6.51
N GLN A 294 1.03 -19.23 5.39
CA GLN A 294 2.27 -19.99 5.34
C GLN A 294 3.45 -19.07 5.71
N PHE A 295 4.40 -19.60 6.48
CA PHE A 295 5.65 -18.94 6.80
C PHE A 295 6.66 -19.12 5.66
N SER A 296 7.59 -18.17 5.47
CA SER A 296 8.66 -18.29 4.47
C SER A 296 9.59 -19.48 4.69
N LYS A 297 9.66 -19.96 5.93
CA LYS A 297 10.51 -21.06 6.35
C LYS A 297 9.78 -21.97 7.34
N THR A 298 10.17 -23.23 7.32
CA THR A 298 9.74 -24.22 8.31
C THR A 298 10.64 -24.11 9.54
N TYR A 299 10.03 -23.93 10.71
CA TYR A 299 10.70 -23.89 12.00
C TYR A 299 10.91 -25.30 12.57
N LYS A 300 11.79 -25.45 13.56
CA LYS A 300 11.97 -26.74 14.25
C LYS A 300 10.74 -27.13 15.08
N SER A 301 10.06 -26.14 15.65
CA SER A 301 8.77 -26.30 16.31
C SER A 301 7.94 -25.01 16.13
N PRO A 302 6.63 -25.04 16.45
CA PRO A 302 5.76 -23.89 16.26
C PRO A 302 6.31 -22.63 16.92
N PRO A 303 6.50 -21.52 16.18
CA PRO A 303 6.94 -20.25 16.76
C PRO A 303 5.84 -19.64 17.64
N SER A 304 6.22 -18.75 18.55
CA SER A 304 5.26 -17.91 19.26
C SER A 304 4.98 -16.63 18.45
N LEU A 305 3.74 -16.14 18.50
CA LEU A 305 3.27 -15.00 17.70
C LEU A 305 2.77 -13.87 18.60
N ALA A 306 3.26 -12.65 18.37
CA ALA A 306 2.68 -11.43 18.92
C ALA A 306 1.89 -10.73 17.82
N VAL A 307 0.56 -10.69 17.93
CA VAL A 307 -0.35 -10.14 16.92
C VAL A 307 -0.83 -8.77 17.36
N GLY A 308 -0.86 -7.79 16.45
CA GLY A 308 -1.30 -6.42 16.72
C GLY A 308 -2.24 -5.90 15.63
N LEU A 309 -3.23 -5.10 16.02
CA LEU A 309 -4.16 -4.41 15.11
C LEU A 309 -3.44 -3.26 14.39
N ASN A 310 -3.67 -3.12 13.09
CA ASN A 310 -3.09 -2.03 12.29
C ASN A 310 -4.05 -1.42 11.25
N TRP A 311 -5.30 -1.89 11.22
CA TRP A 311 -6.40 -1.32 10.44
C TRP A 311 -7.73 -1.58 11.16
N LEU A 312 -8.60 -0.57 11.20
CA LEU A 312 -9.92 -0.62 11.81
C LEU A 312 -10.93 0.13 10.93
N ASP A 313 -12.08 -0.49 10.63
CA ASP A 313 -13.30 0.11 10.09
C ASP A 313 -14.51 -0.53 10.78
N LEU A 314 -15.01 0.12 11.83
CA LEU A 314 -16.11 -0.38 12.65
C LEU A 314 -17.27 0.61 12.71
N SER A 315 -18.49 0.08 12.66
CA SER A 315 -19.72 0.87 12.69
C SER A 315 -19.89 1.58 14.02
N LYS A 316 -20.20 2.88 13.97
CA LYS A 316 -20.52 3.70 15.15
C LYS A 316 -21.82 3.34 15.85
N ASN A 317 -22.72 2.65 15.16
CA ASN A 317 -24.09 2.41 15.64
C ASN A 317 -24.14 1.36 16.76
N PHE A 318 -23.02 0.68 16.98
CA PHE A 318 -22.83 -0.42 17.92
C PHE A 318 -21.55 -0.19 18.72
N ASN A 319 -21.37 -0.97 19.78
CA ASN A 319 -20.11 -0.95 20.52
C ASN A 319 -18.95 -1.34 19.60
N ILE A 320 -17.76 -0.80 19.84
CA ILE A 320 -16.58 -1.11 19.04
C ILE A 320 -15.94 -2.35 19.62
N ARG A 321 -16.07 -3.47 18.90
CA ARG A 321 -15.55 -4.77 19.33
C ARG A 321 -14.73 -5.42 18.23
N VAL A 322 -13.47 -5.71 18.54
CA VAL A 322 -12.56 -6.38 17.60
C VAL A 322 -11.46 -7.09 18.38
N LYS A 323 -11.09 -8.28 17.93
CA LYS A 323 -9.90 -9.01 18.42
C LYS A 323 -9.07 -9.51 17.25
N ALA A 324 -7.75 -9.36 17.37
CA ALA A 324 -6.76 -9.94 16.47
C ALA A 324 -5.94 -10.98 17.23
N PHE A 325 -5.91 -12.21 16.72
CA PHE A 325 -5.13 -13.30 17.33
C PHE A 325 -4.71 -14.32 16.27
N ALA A 326 -3.89 -15.27 16.69
CA ALA A 326 -3.52 -16.42 15.87
C ALA A 326 -3.75 -17.70 16.67
N ASP A 327 -4.19 -18.75 15.98
CA ASP A 327 -4.28 -20.11 16.50
C ASP A 327 -3.78 -21.12 15.46
N ASN A 328 -3.93 -22.42 15.75
CA ASN A 328 -3.47 -23.52 14.88
C ASN A 328 -2.03 -23.34 14.38
N VAL A 329 -1.15 -22.83 15.24
CA VAL A 329 0.24 -22.53 14.88
C VAL A 329 1.02 -23.83 14.71
N THR A 330 1.48 -24.08 13.49
CA THR A 330 2.37 -25.18 13.14
C THR A 330 3.80 -24.66 12.97
N ASN A 331 4.71 -25.54 12.61
CA ASN A 331 6.08 -25.15 12.27
C ASN A 331 6.19 -24.42 10.92
N SER A 332 5.16 -24.40 10.08
CA SER A 332 5.20 -23.77 8.75
C SER A 332 4.02 -22.84 8.47
N SER A 333 3.04 -22.74 9.36
CA SER A 333 1.85 -21.90 9.15
C SER A 333 1.15 -21.53 10.46
N ALA A 334 0.23 -20.57 10.39
CA ALA A 334 -0.75 -20.30 11.45
C ALA A 334 -2.04 -19.76 10.83
N ASP A 335 -3.14 -19.88 11.58
CA ASP A 335 -4.42 -19.25 11.22
C ASP A 335 -4.51 -17.91 11.95
N PHE A 336 -4.63 -16.82 11.19
CA PHE A 336 -4.77 -15.46 11.73
C PHE A 336 -6.22 -15.02 11.67
N HIS A 337 -6.70 -14.42 12.76
CA HIS A 337 -8.11 -14.08 12.97
C HIS A 337 -8.28 -12.59 13.23
N LEU A 338 -9.40 -12.06 12.74
CA LEU A 338 -9.88 -10.70 12.92
C LEU A 338 -11.39 -10.74 13.14
N ASP A 339 -11.78 -10.92 14.39
CA ASP A 339 -13.17 -11.20 14.74
C ASP A 339 -13.81 -10.04 15.49
N THR A 340 -15.12 -9.96 15.38
CA THR A 340 -16.03 -9.16 16.19
C THR A 340 -17.08 -10.07 16.84
N TRP A 341 -17.85 -9.55 17.80
CA TRP A 341 -18.90 -10.31 18.47
C TRP A 341 -20.11 -9.44 18.83
N SER A 342 -21.18 -10.10 19.29
CA SER A 342 -22.45 -9.46 19.65
C SER A 342 -23.08 -8.69 18.48
N ASP A 343 -23.45 -7.42 18.68
CA ASP A 343 -24.09 -6.51 17.72
C ASP A 343 -23.08 -5.70 16.87
N SER A 344 -21.79 -5.79 17.17
CA SER A 344 -20.74 -5.01 16.53
C SER A 344 -20.55 -5.38 15.05
N ILE A 345 -20.48 -4.37 14.19
CA ILE A 345 -20.23 -4.53 12.75
C ILE A 345 -18.81 -4.09 12.41
N ILE A 346 -18.03 -5.02 11.86
CA ILE A 346 -16.67 -4.80 11.35
C ILE A 346 -16.71 -4.81 9.81
N HIS A 347 -16.63 -3.62 9.20
CA HIS A 347 -16.58 -3.51 7.74
C HIS A 347 -15.26 -4.03 7.22
N SER A 348 -14.16 -3.62 7.85
CA SER A 348 -12.83 -4.15 7.58
C SER A 348 -11.93 -4.02 8.79
N ALA A 349 -10.95 -4.91 8.90
CA ALA A 349 -9.87 -4.80 9.87
C ALA A 349 -8.60 -5.44 9.32
N GLY A 350 -7.48 -5.14 9.98
CA GLY A 350 -6.19 -5.70 9.65
C GLY A 350 -5.33 -5.91 10.89
N CYS A 351 -4.46 -6.91 10.80
CA CYS A 351 -3.45 -7.18 11.81
C CYS A 351 -2.07 -7.43 11.18
N THR A 352 -1.04 -7.24 11.98
CA THR A 352 0.34 -7.67 11.71
C THR A 352 0.80 -8.61 12.83
N TRP A 353 1.92 -9.31 12.64
CA TRP A 353 2.48 -10.15 13.69
C TRP A 353 4.00 -10.24 13.70
N PHE A 354 4.57 -10.27 14.90
CA PHE A 354 5.97 -10.60 15.13
C PHE A 354 6.09 -12.09 15.45
N ARG A 355 7.13 -12.73 14.90
CA ARG A 355 7.40 -14.16 15.07
C ARG A 355 8.63 -14.36 15.91
N LYS A 356 8.45 -15.10 17.00
CA LYS A 356 9.55 -15.57 17.84
C LYS A 356 9.76 -17.07 17.59
N PRO A 357 10.87 -17.48 16.96
CA PRO A 357 11.27 -18.88 16.89
C PRO A 357 11.37 -19.49 18.30
N SER A 358 11.01 -20.76 18.44
CA SER A 358 11.01 -21.48 19.72
C SER A 358 12.40 -21.57 20.37
N ASP A 359 13.45 -21.60 19.55
CA ASP A 359 14.85 -21.73 19.93
C ASP A 359 15.54 -20.36 20.14
N ASP A 360 14.88 -19.27 19.76
CA ASP A 360 15.34 -17.92 20.11
C ASP A 360 15.24 -17.77 21.64
N LYS A 361 16.30 -17.30 22.30
CA LYS A 361 16.32 -17.07 23.76
C LYS A 361 16.33 -15.58 24.12
N GLU A 362 16.52 -14.71 23.14
CA GLU A 362 16.67 -13.28 23.33
C GLU A 362 15.32 -12.57 23.36
N PHE A 363 14.40 -12.95 22.47
CA PHE A 363 13.04 -12.44 22.51
C PHE A 363 12.22 -13.11 23.61
N GLN A 364 11.36 -12.35 24.27
CA GLN A 364 10.25 -12.87 25.05
C GLN A 364 8.99 -12.15 24.55
N ILE A 365 7.89 -12.89 24.42
CA ILE A 365 6.62 -12.31 23.97
C ILE A 365 5.49 -12.83 24.85
N GLY A 366 4.39 -12.08 24.89
CA GLY A 366 3.17 -12.49 25.57
C GLY A 366 2.00 -11.59 25.21
N LYS A 367 0.89 -11.81 25.92
CA LYS A 367 -0.33 -11.01 25.79
C LYS A 367 -0.98 -10.82 27.16
N PHE A 368 -1.79 -9.79 27.28
CA PHE A 368 -2.61 -9.51 28.45
C PHE A 368 -3.96 -8.95 28.00
N ASN A 369 -5.02 -9.32 28.71
CA ASN A 369 -6.34 -8.72 28.56
C ASN A 369 -6.84 -8.21 29.92
N THR A 370 -7.47 -7.03 29.95
CA THR A 370 -8.02 -6.44 31.19
C THR A 370 -9.04 -7.33 31.90
N LEU A 371 -9.68 -8.26 31.19
CA LEU A 371 -10.57 -9.27 31.76
C LEU A 371 -9.89 -10.22 32.75
N GLU A 372 -8.56 -10.31 32.71
CA GLU A 372 -7.77 -11.05 33.70
C GLU A 372 -7.73 -10.33 35.06
N ASP A 373 -7.91 -9.00 35.08
CA ASP A 373 -7.84 -8.18 36.30
C ASP A 373 -9.23 -7.72 36.80
N HIS A 374 -10.21 -7.53 35.91
CA HIS A 374 -11.56 -7.12 36.30
C HIS A 374 -12.63 -7.59 35.31
N SER A 375 -13.86 -7.76 35.82
CA SER A 375 -15.01 -8.15 34.98
C SER A 375 -15.36 -7.05 33.97
N TRP A 376 -15.84 -7.44 32.80
CA TRP A 376 -16.42 -6.51 31.83
C TRP A 376 -17.64 -5.75 32.37
N LYS A 377 -18.33 -6.29 33.39
CA LYS A 377 -19.47 -5.65 34.06
C LYS A 377 -19.06 -4.45 34.92
N THR A 378 -17.78 -4.35 35.29
CA THR A 378 -17.21 -3.29 36.12
C THR A 378 -16.02 -2.66 35.38
N PRO A 379 -16.27 -1.97 34.26
CA PRO A 379 -15.21 -1.41 33.42
C PRO A 379 -14.36 -0.42 34.22
N LYS A 380 -13.04 -0.45 33.98
CA LYS A 380 -12.08 0.47 34.60
C LYS A 380 -11.44 1.32 33.53
N ALA A 381 -11.32 2.62 33.82
CA ALA A 381 -10.65 3.53 32.91
C ALA A 381 -9.15 3.22 32.77
N LYS A 382 -8.52 2.73 33.83
CA LYS A 382 -7.09 2.43 33.88
C LYS A 382 -6.86 1.04 34.45
N THR A 383 -6.01 0.27 33.78
CA THR A 383 -5.61 -1.07 34.21
C THR A 383 -4.11 -1.22 34.03
N SER A 384 -3.41 -1.65 35.08
CA SER A 384 -1.95 -1.85 35.09
C SER A 384 -1.64 -3.25 35.58
N HIS A 385 -0.98 -4.04 34.74
CA HIS A 385 -0.67 -5.44 35.01
C HIS A 385 0.84 -5.68 35.07
N GLN A 386 1.30 -6.37 36.11
CA GLN A 386 2.71 -6.69 36.27
C GLN A 386 3.09 -7.92 35.44
N VAL A 387 3.78 -7.70 34.33
CA VAL A 387 4.35 -8.77 33.52
C VAL A 387 5.69 -9.20 34.12
N LYS A 388 5.88 -10.51 34.30
CA LYS A 388 7.16 -11.12 34.67
C LYS A 388 7.76 -11.81 33.44
N PHE A 389 9.02 -11.53 33.15
CA PHE A 389 9.75 -12.27 32.14
C PHE A 389 9.98 -13.70 32.60
N LYS A 390 9.92 -14.66 31.67
CA LYS A 390 10.20 -16.08 31.92
C LYS A 390 11.63 -16.28 32.43
N HIS A 391 12.54 -15.45 31.94
CA HIS A 391 13.92 -15.37 32.37
C HIS A 391 14.40 -13.91 32.37
N PRO A 392 15.27 -13.52 33.31
CA PRO A 392 15.74 -12.14 33.40
C PRO A 392 16.66 -11.79 32.22
N TYR A 393 16.61 -10.54 31.80
CA TYR A 393 17.60 -9.93 30.92
C TYR A 393 18.82 -9.45 31.72
N GLN A 394 19.96 -9.25 31.06
CA GLN A 394 21.15 -8.68 31.71
C GLN A 394 20.93 -7.22 32.13
N LYS A 395 20.17 -6.47 31.34
CA LYS A 395 19.76 -5.09 31.56
C LYS A 395 18.28 -4.95 31.21
N ALA A 396 17.65 -3.84 31.59
CA ALA A 396 16.27 -3.57 31.18
C ALA A 396 16.14 -3.70 29.64
N PRO A 397 15.26 -4.58 29.12
CA PRO A 397 15.08 -4.77 27.68
C PRO A 397 14.33 -3.60 27.06
N LYS A 398 14.28 -3.57 25.73
CA LYS A 398 13.25 -2.80 25.02
C LYS A 398 11.95 -3.59 25.02
N VAL A 399 10.82 -2.92 25.21
CA VAL A 399 9.48 -3.54 25.20
C VAL A 399 8.59 -2.79 24.21
N VAL A 400 8.03 -3.53 23.26
CA VAL A 400 7.05 -3.08 22.28
C VAL A 400 5.69 -3.58 22.72
N VAL A 401 4.67 -2.72 22.69
CA VAL A 401 3.28 -3.06 23.06
C VAL A 401 2.35 -2.71 21.91
N TRP A 402 1.50 -3.67 21.54
CA TRP A 402 0.54 -3.58 20.43
C TRP A 402 -0.87 -3.93 20.91
N LEU A 403 -1.83 -3.04 20.66
CA LEU A 403 -3.25 -3.32 20.88
C LEU A 403 -3.69 -4.48 19.99
N ASN A 404 -4.40 -5.46 20.57
CA ASN A 404 -4.91 -6.61 19.84
C ASN A 404 -6.37 -6.95 20.18
N HIS A 405 -6.99 -6.26 21.14
CA HIS A 405 -8.38 -6.44 21.52
C HIS A 405 -8.96 -5.11 21.99
N LEU A 406 -10.13 -4.74 21.48
CA LEU A 406 -10.88 -3.55 21.86
C LEU A 406 -12.34 -3.91 22.11
N ASP A 407 -12.92 -3.43 23.21
CA ASP A 407 -14.35 -3.50 23.52
C ASP A 407 -14.79 -2.19 24.20
N PHE A 408 -15.26 -1.24 23.40
CA PHE A 408 -15.70 0.07 23.87
C PHE A 408 -17.23 0.22 23.78
N ALA A 409 -17.79 0.97 24.72
CA ALA A 409 -19.18 1.41 24.58
C ALA A 409 -19.37 2.34 23.37
N LYS A 410 -20.53 2.23 22.73
CA LYS A 410 -20.98 3.21 21.73
C LYS A 410 -21.47 4.49 22.40
N GLY A 411 -21.53 5.57 21.63
CA GLY A 411 -22.03 6.88 22.09
C GLY A 411 -21.11 7.59 23.10
N LYS A 412 -19.91 7.06 23.31
CA LYS A 412 -18.79 7.67 24.02
C LYS A 412 -17.57 7.54 23.13
N ASP A 413 -16.74 8.58 23.11
CA ASP A 413 -15.52 8.58 22.32
C ASP A 413 -14.62 7.40 22.68
N TRP A 414 -13.91 6.87 21.69
CA TRP A 414 -13.10 5.66 21.82
C TRP A 414 -11.65 6.06 22.00
N ARG A 415 -11.19 5.95 23.25
CA ARG A 415 -9.85 6.39 23.65
C ARG A 415 -9.13 5.33 24.45
N ILE A 416 -7.94 4.96 24.00
CA ILE A 416 -7.08 4.03 24.72
C ILE A 416 -5.62 4.28 24.40
N LYS A 417 -4.76 3.98 25.36
CA LYS A 417 -3.31 3.95 25.22
C LYS A 417 -2.75 2.73 25.93
N ALA A 418 -1.96 1.95 25.20
CA ALA A 418 -1.19 0.83 25.69
C ALA A 418 0.27 1.27 25.89
N THR A 419 0.83 1.05 27.07
CA THR A 419 2.24 1.40 27.38
C THR A 419 2.94 0.30 28.18
N ALA A 420 4.26 0.23 28.04
CA ALA A 420 5.12 -0.48 28.98
C ALA A 420 5.84 0.55 29.86
N THR A 421 5.68 0.44 31.17
CA THR A 421 6.37 1.27 32.18
C THR A 421 7.10 0.40 33.17
N ASP A 422 7.94 0.99 34.03
CA ASP A 422 8.69 0.28 35.08
C ASP A 422 9.46 -0.94 34.54
N ILE A 423 10.10 -0.78 33.37
CA ILE A 423 10.82 -1.86 32.69
C ILE A 423 12.12 -2.14 33.45
N THR A 424 12.25 -3.36 33.93
CA THR A 424 13.42 -3.89 34.65
C THR A 424 13.95 -5.14 33.95
N ALA A 425 15.05 -5.69 34.43
CA ALA A 425 15.59 -6.95 33.94
C ALA A 425 14.60 -8.13 34.09
N THR A 426 13.66 -8.09 35.05
CA THR A 426 12.81 -9.22 35.43
C THR A 426 11.35 -9.06 35.00
N GLY A 427 10.94 -7.86 34.57
CA GLY A 427 9.57 -7.61 34.15
C GLY A 427 9.30 -6.13 33.88
N PHE A 428 8.03 -5.81 33.64
CA PHE A 428 7.53 -4.46 33.41
C PHE A 428 6.05 -4.36 33.77
N LYS A 429 5.51 -3.15 33.87
CA LYS A 429 4.07 -2.92 33.97
C LYS A 429 3.49 -2.63 32.59
N LEU A 430 2.48 -3.39 32.20
CA LEU A 430 1.68 -3.15 31.01
C LEU A 430 0.45 -2.36 31.41
N ASN A 431 0.29 -1.14 30.88
CA ASN A 431 -0.87 -0.29 31.16
C ASN A 431 -1.79 -0.22 29.94
N LEU A 432 -3.09 -0.35 30.17
CA LEU A 432 -4.17 -0.12 29.22
C LEU A 432 -5.08 0.96 29.79
N ASP A 433 -4.84 2.20 29.36
CA ASP A 433 -5.45 3.39 29.94
C ASP A 433 -6.36 4.09 28.94
N SER A 434 -7.56 4.44 29.38
CA SER A 434 -8.51 5.32 28.73
C SER A 434 -8.70 6.59 29.56
N TRP A 435 -9.35 7.59 28.97
CA TRP A 435 -9.55 8.88 29.63
C TRP A 435 -10.89 9.52 29.24
N SER A 436 -11.22 10.58 29.96
CA SER A 436 -12.48 11.33 29.82
C SER A 436 -13.69 10.42 30.02
N ASP A 437 -14.63 10.40 29.07
CA ASP A 437 -15.91 9.71 29.15
C ASP A 437 -15.90 8.31 28.51
N THR A 438 -14.73 7.85 28.05
CA THR A 438 -14.59 6.54 27.40
C THR A 438 -14.92 5.42 28.38
N VAL A 439 -15.75 4.46 27.92
CA VAL A 439 -16.05 3.24 28.66
C VAL A 439 -15.42 2.06 27.94
N VAL A 440 -14.44 1.42 28.59
CA VAL A 440 -13.73 0.24 28.10
C VAL A 440 -14.22 -1.00 28.85
N TYR A 441 -15.05 -1.82 28.21
CA TYR A 441 -15.50 -3.09 28.79
C TYR A 441 -14.35 -4.10 28.88
N SER A 442 -13.50 -4.12 27.85
CA SER A 442 -12.24 -4.85 27.85
C SER A 442 -11.27 -4.31 26.82
N ALA A 443 -9.98 -4.49 27.07
CA ALA A 443 -8.92 -4.23 26.13
C ALA A 443 -7.81 -5.26 26.29
N GLY A 444 -7.01 -5.44 25.24
CA GLY A 444 -5.87 -6.35 25.28
C GLY A 444 -4.71 -5.84 24.45
N ALA A 445 -3.52 -6.29 24.83
CA ALA A 445 -2.30 -6.03 24.09
C ALA A 445 -1.39 -7.25 24.03
N ALA A 446 -0.70 -7.39 22.90
CA ALA A 446 0.49 -8.23 22.78
C ALA A 446 1.73 -7.40 23.12
N TRP A 447 2.76 -8.06 23.66
CA TRP A 447 4.03 -7.43 23.97
C TRP A 447 5.21 -8.25 23.44
N ILE A 448 6.29 -7.55 23.08
CA ILE A 448 7.55 -8.11 22.57
C ILE A 448 8.70 -7.46 23.34
N ALA A 449 9.53 -8.25 24.00
CA ALA A 449 10.70 -7.81 24.73
C ALA A 449 11.98 -8.38 24.11
N TYR A 450 13.04 -7.59 24.06
CA TYR A 450 14.35 -7.99 23.55
C TYR A 450 15.50 -7.20 24.18
N PRO A 451 16.75 -7.72 24.18
CA PRO A 451 17.89 -7.01 24.77
C PRO A 451 18.07 -5.63 24.14
N ALA A 452 18.22 -4.59 24.97
CA ALA A 452 18.24 -3.21 24.48
C ALA A 452 19.46 -2.87 23.60
N ASP A 453 20.52 -3.66 23.70
CA ASP A 453 21.78 -3.59 22.98
C ASP A 453 21.88 -4.61 21.82
N ARG A 454 20.78 -5.26 21.44
CA ARG A 454 20.78 -6.21 20.33
C ARG A 454 20.96 -5.49 18.98
N ASP A 455 22.05 -5.81 18.31
CA ASP A 455 22.36 -5.33 16.96
C ASP A 455 21.30 -5.77 15.93
N GLY A 456 21.10 -4.94 14.90
CA GLY A 456 20.17 -5.24 13.82
C GLY A 456 18.69 -5.16 14.20
N LEU A 457 18.37 -4.52 15.34
CA LEU A 457 17.01 -4.25 15.80
C LEU A 457 16.83 -2.78 16.20
N ALA A 458 15.68 -2.22 15.86
CA ALA A 458 15.21 -0.95 16.40
C ALA A 458 13.71 -1.06 16.72
N SER A 459 13.27 -0.39 17.78
CA SER A 459 11.86 -0.24 18.09
C SER A 459 11.62 1.11 18.76
N GLY A 460 10.40 1.58 18.66
CA GLY A 460 10.00 2.88 19.17
C GLY A 460 8.52 3.14 18.97
N THR A 461 8.12 4.38 19.21
CA THR A 461 6.73 4.82 19.09
C THR A 461 6.66 6.17 18.42
N PHE A 462 5.64 6.38 17.60
CA PHE A 462 5.29 7.68 17.03
C PHE A 462 3.77 7.88 17.07
N SER A 463 3.34 9.13 17.00
CA SER A 463 1.95 9.52 17.06
C SER A 463 1.64 10.64 16.07
N THR A 464 0.37 10.72 15.67
CA THR A 464 -0.14 11.92 15.01
C THR A 464 0.12 13.20 15.81
N LEU A 465 0.21 13.09 17.15
CA LEU A 465 0.49 14.22 18.05
C LEU A 465 1.90 14.79 17.91
N ASP A 466 2.83 14.04 17.34
CA ASP A 466 4.22 14.48 17.14
C ASP A 466 4.33 15.52 16.02
N VAL A 467 3.33 15.59 15.14
CA VAL A 467 3.32 16.46 13.95
C VAL A 467 2.11 17.38 13.85
N ARG A 468 1.09 17.19 14.70
CA ARG A 468 -0.08 18.08 14.78
C ARG A 468 -0.81 17.96 16.12
N PRO A 469 -1.48 19.02 16.62
CA PRO A 469 -2.28 18.93 17.83
C PRO A 469 -3.59 18.14 17.60
N ALA A 470 -4.13 17.56 18.68
CA ALA A 470 -5.41 16.83 18.67
C ALA A 470 -6.62 17.72 18.28
N SER A 471 -6.52 19.02 18.53
CA SER A 471 -7.55 20.02 18.18
C SER A 471 -7.70 20.26 16.68
N GLN A 472 -6.77 19.74 15.86
CA GLN A 472 -6.81 19.81 14.40
C GLN A 472 -6.87 18.39 13.82
N PRO A 473 -8.01 17.69 13.95
CA PRO A 473 -8.16 16.35 13.42
C PRO A 473 -8.07 16.38 11.89
N LYS A 474 -7.27 15.47 11.33
CA LYS A 474 -7.06 15.35 9.87
C LYS A 474 -7.27 13.91 9.45
N LEU A 475 -7.76 13.71 8.23
CA LEU A 475 -7.88 12.39 7.64
C LEU A 475 -6.51 11.75 7.41
N LEU A 476 -5.54 12.52 6.94
CA LEU A 476 -4.21 12.01 6.61
C LEU A 476 -3.18 12.64 7.54
N THR A 477 -2.36 11.81 8.16
CA THR A 477 -1.24 12.27 8.99
C THR A 477 -0.01 11.42 8.70
N ARG A 478 1.13 12.09 8.55
CA ARG A 478 2.41 11.45 8.24
C ARG A 478 3.54 12.13 8.98
N GLY A 479 4.61 11.40 9.19
CA GLY A 479 5.86 11.91 9.75
C GLY A 479 7.03 10.99 9.42
N ILE A 480 8.17 11.27 10.02
CA ILE A 480 9.41 10.51 9.82
C ILE A 480 9.84 9.93 11.14
N GLU A 481 10.17 8.64 11.13
CA GLU A 481 10.82 7.96 12.25
C GLU A 481 12.25 7.63 11.84
N ARG A 482 13.23 7.97 12.67
CA ARG A 482 14.65 7.73 12.38
C ARG A 482 15.14 6.54 13.19
N PHE A 483 15.79 5.59 12.52
CA PHE A 483 16.43 4.49 13.20
C PHE A 483 17.77 4.95 13.80
N PRO A 484 18.24 4.35 14.91
CA PRO A 484 19.55 4.64 15.43
C PRO A 484 20.62 4.40 14.35
N ARG A 485 21.61 5.29 14.26
CA ARG A 485 22.66 5.19 13.25
C ARG A 485 23.43 3.89 13.41
N GLY A 486 23.73 3.24 12.27
CA GLY A 486 24.50 2.00 12.24
C GLY A 486 23.72 0.73 12.57
N THR A 487 22.44 0.81 13.00
CA THR A 487 21.64 -0.37 13.32
C THR A 487 21.44 -1.30 12.12
N PHE A 488 21.23 -0.71 10.94
CA PHE A 488 20.92 -1.46 9.72
C PHE A 488 21.95 -1.17 8.62
N LYS A 489 22.35 -2.23 7.91
CA LYS A 489 23.21 -2.13 6.71
C LYS A 489 22.43 -2.27 5.40
N ARG A 490 21.17 -2.71 5.50
CA ARG A 490 20.22 -2.91 4.39
C ARG A 490 18.85 -2.47 4.86
N ASN A 491 17.91 -2.31 3.93
CA ASN A 491 16.54 -1.91 4.28
C ASN A 491 15.93 -2.94 5.25
N PRO A 492 15.58 -2.54 6.49
CA PRO A 492 15.01 -3.48 7.44
C PRO A 492 13.58 -3.83 7.06
N LYS A 493 13.11 -4.98 7.57
CA LYS A 493 11.68 -5.25 7.67
C LYS A 493 11.12 -4.43 8.81
N VAL A 494 9.93 -3.85 8.63
CA VAL A 494 9.26 -3.04 9.65
C VAL A 494 7.86 -3.57 9.87
N LEU A 495 7.50 -3.78 11.13
CA LEU A 495 6.16 -4.11 11.58
C LEU A 495 5.62 -2.97 12.45
N ILE A 496 4.36 -2.60 12.23
CA ILE A 496 3.68 -1.51 12.92
C ILE A 496 2.28 -1.94 13.37
N ALA A 497 1.92 -1.62 14.61
CA ALA A 497 0.56 -1.81 15.11
C ALA A 497 0.18 -0.69 16.08
N PHE A 498 -1.12 -0.49 16.27
CA PHE A 498 -1.63 0.55 17.16
C PHE A 498 -1.15 0.34 18.59
N ASN A 499 -0.74 1.42 19.24
CA ASN A 499 -0.60 1.48 20.68
C ASN A 499 -1.53 2.51 21.31
N SER A 500 -2.12 3.42 20.53
CA SER A 500 -3.14 4.33 21.03
C SER A 500 -4.15 4.72 19.95
N ILE A 501 -5.36 5.02 20.38
CA ILE A 501 -6.46 5.50 19.53
C ILE A 501 -7.17 6.60 20.32
N ASP A 502 -7.50 7.71 19.66
CA ASP A 502 -8.42 8.75 20.12
C ASP A 502 -9.34 9.12 18.95
N ALA A 503 -10.56 8.58 18.99
CA ALA A 503 -11.55 8.74 17.95
C ALA A 503 -12.91 9.16 18.53
N ASP A 504 -13.58 10.01 17.78
CA ASP A 504 -14.92 10.50 18.09
C ASP A 504 -15.99 9.43 17.78
N CYS A 505 -17.02 9.35 18.62
CA CYS A 505 -18.06 8.32 18.50
C CYS A 505 -19.21 8.64 17.52
N HIS A 506 -19.26 9.85 16.96
CA HIS A 506 -20.32 10.26 16.04
C HIS A 506 -20.11 9.73 14.61
N LYS A 507 -18.95 9.13 14.34
CA LYS A 507 -18.48 8.61 13.05
C LYS A 507 -17.97 7.19 13.21
N ASN A 508 -17.93 6.39 12.14
CA ASN A 508 -17.34 5.05 12.24
C ASN A 508 -15.86 5.17 12.65
N LEU A 509 -15.37 4.22 13.44
CA LEU A 509 -13.94 4.13 13.74
C LEU A 509 -13.21 3.66 12.49
N ARG A 510 -12.52 4.57 11.81
CA ARG A 510 -11.78 4.31 10.57
C ARG A 510 -10.36 4.80 10.71
N VAL A 511 -9.41 3.89 10.78
CA VAL A 511 -7.99 4.24 10.85
C VAL A 511 -7.13 3.08 10.36
N LYS A 512 -6.06 3.40 9.64
CA LYS A 512 -5.09 2.43 9.12
C LYS A 512 -3.68 2.97 9.21
N LEU A 513 -2.74 2.05 9.38
CA LEU A 513 -1.32 2.33 9.49
C LEU A 513 -0.59 2.03 8.18
N GLY A 514 0.51 2.75 7.96
CA GLY A 514 1.47 2.48 6.89
C GLY A 514 2.90 2.94 7.21
N ALA A 515 3.87 2.33 6.55
CA ALA A 515 5.27 2.73 6.49
C ALA A 515 5.77 2.71 5.04
N SER A 516 6.21 3.85 4.51
CA SER A 516 6.84 3.96 3.20
C SER A 516 8.30 4.41 3.35
N SER A 517 9.05 4.40 2.24
CA SER A 517 10.41 4.96 2.22
C SER A 517 11.33 4.32 3.28
N VAL A 518 11.15 3.04 3.58
CA VAL A 518 11.94 2.32 4.59
C VAL A 518 13.37 2.15 4.08
N SER A 519 14.32 2.64 4.86
CA SER A 519 15.77 2.61 4.60
C SER A 519 16.52 2.25 5.88
N PRO A 520 17.85 2.05 5.84
CA PRO A 520 18.62 1.82 7.06
C PRO A 520 18.59 3.02 8.03
N ARG A 521 18.26 4.23 7.54
CA ARG A 521 18.21 5.47 8.32
C ARG A 521 16.85 5.71 9.00
N GLY A 522 15.78 5.06 8.54
CA GLY A 522 14.43 5.33 9.06
C GLY A 522 13.32 4.94 8.10
N MET A 523 12.13 5.44 8.40
CA MET A 523 10.93 5.26 7.60
C MET A 523 10.06 6.52 7.60
N ARG A 524 9.22 6.68 6.56
CA ARG A 524 8.09 7.61 6.59
C ARG A 524 6.86 6.84 7.05
N TRP A 525 6.26 7.23 8.16
CA TRP A 525 5.06 6.59 8.68
C TRP A 525 3.80 7.33 8.24
N HIS A 526 2.70 6.60 8.21
CA HIS A 526 1.36 7.08 7.83
C HIS A 526 0.33 6.57 8.84
N ILE A 527 -0.50 7.48 9.35
CA ILE A 527 -1.66 7.19 10.18
C ILE A 527 -2.83 7.90 9.50
N ASN A 528 -3.64 7.12 8.78
CA ASN A 528 -4.67 7.66 7.90
C ASN A 528 -6.05 7.15 8.33
N SER A 529 -7.01 8.05 8.41
CA SER A 529 -8.45 7.76 8.36
C SER A 529 -9.02 8.18 7.00
N TRP A 530 -10.31 7.94 6.78
CA TRP A 530 -10.98 8.23 5.51
C TRP A 530 -12.46 8.52 5.70
N ALA A 531 -13.13 8.88 4.60
CA ALA A 531 -14.53 9.31 4.58
C ALA A 531 -14.78 10.45 5.58
N ASP A 532 -15.80 10.32 6.42
CA ASP A 532 -16.24 11.33 7.36
C ASP A 532 -15.67 11.13 8.78
N SER A 533 -14.57 10.38 8.92
CA SER A 533 -13.97 10.00 10.21
C SER A 533 -12.61 10.67 10.46
N PRO A 534 -12.49 12.01 10.58
CA PRO A 534 -11.22 12.65 10.92
C PRO A 534 -10.75 12.20 12.30
N LEU A 535 -9.47 11.83 12.41
CA LEU A 535 -8.91 11.23 13.62
C LEU A 535 -8.33 12.30 14.56
N LYS A 536 -8.76 12.33 15.83
CA LYS A 536 -8.18 13.23 16.84
C LYS A 536 -6.72 12.88 17.06
N SER A 537 -6.44 11.64 17.44
CA SER A 537 -5.09 11.09 17.40
C SER A 537 -5.03 9.56 17.29
N ALA A 538 -3.88 9.04 16.88
CA ALA A 538 -3.49 7.67 17.15
C ALA A 538 -1.98 7.56 17.32
N GLY A 539 -1.56 6.45 17.90
CA GLY A 539 -0.18 6.12 18.20
C GLY A 539 0.14 4.73 17.72
N VAL A 540 1.41 4.52 17.42
CA VAL A 540 1.95 3.28 16.86
C VAL A 540 3.16 2.89 17.67
N SER A 541 3.30 1.59 17.94
CA SER A 541 4.61 1.01 18.28
C SER A 541 5.13 0.25 17.07
N TYR A 542 6.41 0.40 16.76
CA TYR A 542 7.05 -0.33 15.66
C TYR A 542 8.19 -1.22 16.16
N ILE A 543 8.49 -2.25 15.38
CA ILE A 543 9.74 -3.00 15.46
C ILE A 543 10.32 -3.16 14.05
N ALA A 544 11.59 -2.84 13.91
CA ALA A 544 12.37 -2.93 12.68
C ALA A 544 13.52 -3.93 12.88
N PHE A 545 13.75 -4.81 11.91
CA PHE A 545 14.74 -5.88 12.01
C PHE A 545 15.30 -6.27 10.64
N ASN A 546 16.54 -6.76 10.62
CA ASN A 546 17.13 -7.31 9.39
C ASN A 546 16.31 -8.51 8.90
N SER A 547 15.98 -8.52 7.60
CA SER A 547 15.32 -9.62 6.92
C SER A 547 16.30 -10.74 6.54
#